data_AF-A0A2T4Z3E1-F1
#
_entry.id   AF-A0A2T4Z3E1-F1
#
_cell.length_a   1.000
_cell.length_b   1.000
_cell.length_c   1.000
_cell.angle_alpha   90.00
_cell.angle_beta   90.00
_cell.angle_gamma   90.00
#
_symmetry.space_group_name_H-M   'P 1'
#
loop_
_entity.id
_entity.type
_entity.pdbx_description
1 polymer ?
#
loop_
_entity_poly.entity_id
_entity_poly.type
_entity_poly.pdbx_seq_one_letter_code
_entity_poly.pdbx_strand_id
1 'polypeptide(L)'
;MAFAMLDAPRAARALLTASAVRERSAKMLDLGMAGELSAFTVDMDRLPAAADLVVEVIRGNYPDLAIPFHARWRHFRAGPHDLGADLLARIADPAERGRTAFDLAIVSVLLDAGAGMAWRYRDAATGVELSKSEGLAVASLRMFEAGAFADDGVSARADAARLAALTAGDIARGFQVSDTNPLVGLEGRASLLARLGTTASANPQVFATRDTPRPGGLFDHLAAQAEGGRLPATAILAGVLAHLGPIWPSRVTLGGIALGDCWHHAKIRAGDASDGLIPFHKLSQWLSYSLIEPLESAGITVTHIDGLTGLPEYRNGGLFVDMGVLALRDPAAATAANTVDSALVVEWRGLTVALLDAIAPLVRQRLGLSAEAFPLARVLEGGTWAAGRRLARERRDDGGPPIRVVSDGTVF
;
A
#
# COMPACT_ATOMS: atom_id res chain seq x y z
N MET A 1 -8.07 -24.33 28.13
CA MET A 1 -7.30 -23.08 28.29
C MET A 1 -5.84 -23.19 27.85
N ALA A 2 -5.05 -24.17 28.33
CA ALA A 2 -3.63 -24.30 27.92
C ALA A 2 -3.43 -24.59 26.40
N PHE A 3 -4.31 -25.37 25.77
CA PHE A 3 -4.23 -25.68 24.33
C PHE A 3 -4.51 -24.45 23.43
N ALA A 4 -5.38 -23.54 23.87
CA ALA A 4 -5.68 -22.29 23.14
C ALA A 4 -4.55 -21.25 23.25
N MET A 5 -3.78 -21.27 24.34
CA MET A 5 -2.62 -20.37 24.52
C MET A 5 -1.42 -20.75 23.64
N LEU A 6 -1.22 -22.03 23.35
CA LEU A 6 -0.17 -22.50 22.44
C LEU A 6 -0.49 -22.24 20.96
N ASP A 7 -1.77 -22.03 20.62
CA ASP A 7 -2.22 -21.78 19.24
C ASP A 7 -2.14 -20.29 18.84
N ALA A 8 -2.23 -19.36 19.80
CA ALA A 8 -2.34 -17.93 19.49
C ALA A 8 -1.16 -17.35 18.67
N PRO A 9 0.12 -17.64 18.96
CA PRO A 9 1.22 -17.16 18.11
C PRO A 9 1.23 -17.79 16.71
N ARG A 10 0.76 -19.04 16.58
CA ARG A 10 0.64 -19.72 15.28
C ARG A 10 -0.48 -19.08 14.45
N ALA A 11 -1.65 -18.91 15.04
CA ALA A 11 -2.79 -18.21 14.43
C ALA A 11 -2.43 -16.77 14.02
N ALA A 12 -1.69 -16.05 14.87
CA ALA A 12 -1.21 -14.71 14.55
C ALA A 12 -0.30 -14.68 13.31
N ARG A 13 0.68 -15.59 13.20
CA ARG A 13 1.54 -15.68 12.01
C ARG A 13 0.77 -16.06 10.76
N ALA A 14 -0.27 -16.90 10.88
CA ALA A 14 -1.13 -17.24 9.75
C ALA A 14 -1.84 -16.01 9.16
N LEU A 15 -2.21 -15.04 9.99
CA LEU A 15 -2.82 -13.77 9.56
C LEU A 15 -1.84 -12.80 8.87
N LEU A 16 -0.53 -13.01 8.97
CA LEU A 16 0.50 -12.17 8.35
C LEU A 16 0.83 -12.65 6.92
N THR A 17 -0.21 -12.88 6.10
CA THR A 17 -0.07 -13.41 4.74
C THR A 17 -1.13 -12.83 3.79
N ALA A 18 -0.81 -12.71 2.50
CA ALA A 18 -1.80 -12.37 1.46
C ALA A 18 -2.94 -13.40 1.39
N SER A 19 -2.65 -14.69 1.63
CA SER A 19 -3.66 -15.74 1.66
C SER A 19 -4.71 -15.51 2.75
N ALA A 20 -4.31 -15.08 3.95
CA ALA A 20 -5.27 -14.77 5.02
C ALA A 20 -6.13 -13.55 4.68
N VAL A 21 -5.54 -12.51 4.07
CA VAL A 21 -6.29 -11.33 3.59
C VAL A 21 -7.37 -11.77 2.59
N ARG A 22 -6.98 -12.58 1.59
CA ARG A 22 -7.89 -13.11 0.57
C ARG A 22 -8.97 -14.01 1.16
N GLU A 23 -8.61 -14.96 2.01
CA GLU A 23 -9.56 -15.90 2.62
C GLU A 23 -10.62 -15.16 3.46
N ARG A 24 -10.20 -14.21 4.30
CA ARG A 24 -11.11 -13.45 5.17
C ARG A 24 -11.98 -12.48 4.37
N SER A 25 -11.45 -11.91 3.30
CA SER A 25 -12.20 -11.05 2.38
C SER A 25 -13.23 -11.83 1.55
N ALA A 26 -12.89 -13.03 1.10
CA ALA A 26 -13.84 -13.91 0.41
C ALA A 26 -15.03 -14.27 1.32
N LYS A 27 -14.76 -14.62 2.60
CA LYS A 27 -15.81 -14.82 3.61
C LYS A 27 -16.69 -13.57 3.80
N MET A 28 -16.11 -12.37 3.72
CA MET A 28 -16.87 -11.12 3.78
C MET A 28 -17.82 -10.98 2.58
N LEU A 29 -17.36 -11.33 1.37
CA LEU A 29 -18.20 -11.33 0.17
C LEU A 29 -19.32 -12.37 0.26
N ASP A 30 -19.05 -13.57 0.76
CA ASP A 30 -20.06 -14.62 0.98
C ASP A 30 -21.17 -14.13 1.93
N LEU A 31 -20.80 -13.47 3.03
CA LEU A 31 -21.75 -12.81 3.93
C LEU A 31 -22.54 -11.70 3.22
N GLY A 32 -21.89 -10.93 2.34
CA GLY A 32 -22.54 -9.90 1.53
C GLY A 32 -23.59 -10.46 0.59
N MET A 33 -23.26 -11.54 -0.13
CA MET A 33 -24.16 -12.24 -1.05
C MET A 33 -25.32 -12.92 -0.30
N ALA A 34 -25.10 -13.38 0.93
CA ALA A 34 -26.15 -13.91 1.81
C ALA A 34 -27.05 -12.82 2.43
N GLY A 35 -26.78 -11.53 2.17
CA GLY A 35 -27.53 -10.42 2.77
C GLY A 35 -27.30 -10.28 4.27
N GLU A 36 -26.17 -10.79 4.77
CA GLU A 36 -25.87 -10.90 6.19
C GLU A 36 -25.04 -9.73 6.75
N LEU A 37 -24.51 -8.87 5.89
CA LEU A 37 -23.73 -7.71 6.29
C LEU A 37 -24.60 -6.60 6.89
N SER A 38 -24.02 -5.84 7.81
CA SER A 38 -24.69 -4.80 8.57
C SER A 38 -24.70 -3.46 7.84
N ALA A 39 -23.68 -3.16 7.04
CA ALA A 39 -23.55 -1.90 6.35
C ALA A 39 -23.90 -1.99 4.86
N PHE A 40 -23.70 -3.14 4.20
CA PHE A 40 -23.85 -3.26 2.76
C PHE A 40 -24.86 -4.31 2.30
N THR A 41 -25.48 -4.06 1.15
CA THR A 41 -25.97 -5.08 0.22
C THR A 41 -25.02 -5.19 -0.96
N VAL A 42 -24.94 -6.39 -1.56
CA VAL A 42 -24.07 -6.69 -2.71
C VAL A 42 -24.92 -7.07 -3.91
N ASP A 43 -24.68 -6.42 -5.04
CA ASP A 43 -25.33 -6.71 -6.34
C ASP A 43 -24.25 -7.10 -7.36
N MET A 44 -24.03 -8.41 -7.51
CA MET A 44 -23.01 -8.95 -8.43
C MET A 44 -23.39 -8.78 -9.90
N ASP A 45 -24.66 -8.54 -10.24
CA ASP A 45 -25.11 -8.28 -11.61
C ASP A 45 -24.59 -6.93 -12.13
N ARG A 46 -24.14 -6.05 -11.23
CA ARG A 46 -23.48 -4.77 -11.56
C ARG A 46 -22.00 -4.91 -11.86
N LEU A 47 -21.36 -6.02 -11.47
CA LEU A 47 -19.92 -6.21 -11.63
C LEU A 47 -19.46 -6.18 -13.11
N PRO A 48 -20.20 -6.76 -14.09
CA PRO A 48 -19.85 -6.65 -15.50
C PRO A 48 -19.75 -5.20 -15.99
N ALA A 49 -20.69 -4.33 -15.61
CA ALA A 49 -20.66 -2.92 -16.00
C ALA A 49 -19.48 -2.17 -15.36
N ALA A 50 -19.13 -2.51 -14.11
CA ALA A 50 -17.90 -2.00 -13.50
C ALA A 50 -16.65 -2.43 -14.28
N ALA A 51 -16.60 -3.68 -14.76
CA ALA A 51 -15.49 -4.18 -15.57
C ALA A 51 -15.40 -3.47 -16.94
N ASP A 52 -16.54 -3.16 -17.56
CA ASP A 52 -16.59 -2.38 -18.81
C ASP A 52 -15.98 -0.99 -18.62
N LEU A 53 -16.36 -0.27 -17.56
CA LEU A 53 -15.78 1.03 -17.23
C LEU A 53 -14.27 0.94 -16.95
N VAL A 54 -13.83 -0.08 -16.21
CA VAL A 54 -12.40 -0.29 -15.94
C VAL A 54 -11.62 -0.48 -17.24
N VAL A 55 -12.15 -1.25 -18.19
CA VAL A 55 -11.52 -1.45 -19.51
C VAL A 55 -11.51 -0.18 -20.34
N GLU A 56 -12.59 0.61 -20.31
CA GLU A 56 -12.62 1.94 -20.95
C GLU A 56 -11.51 2.84 -20.42
N VAL A 57 -11.37 2.91 -19.09
CA VAL A 57 -10.34 3.72 -18.42
C VAL A 57 -8.93 3.20 -18.73
N ILE A 58 -8.71 1.88 -18.73
CA ILE A 58 -7.43 1.28 -19.11
C ILE A 58 -7.05 1.70 -20.53
N ARG A 59 -7.95 1.52 -21.51
CA ARG A 59 -7.69 1.85 -22.92
C ARG A 59 -7.46 3.35 -23.13
N GLY A 60 -8.14 4.20 -22.36
CA GLY A 60 -7.96 5.65 -22.42
C GLY A 60 -6.59 6.09 -21.89
N ASN A 61 -6.14 5.50 -20.77
CA ASN A 61 -4.88 5.88 -20.14
C ASN A 61 -3.65 5.19 -20.75
N TYR A 62 -3.82 3.95 -21.24
CA TYR A 62 -2.77 3.09 -21.77
C TYR A 62 -3.24 2.39 -23.04
N PRO A 63 -3.27 3.09 -24.19
CA PRO A 63 -3.76 2.54 -25.46
C PRO A 63 -2.96 1.31 -25.95
N ASP A 64 -1.69 1.19 -25.56
CA ASP A 64 -0.79 0.07 -25.86
C ASP A 64 -0.86 -1.08 -24.83
N LEU A 65 -1.65 -0.90 -23.77
CA LEU A 65 -1.77 -1.82 -22.64
C LEU A 65 -0.45 -2.06 -21.88
N ALA A 66 0.54 -1.17 -22.02
CA ALA A 66 1.80 -1.20 -21.28
C ALA A 66 1.65 -0.55 -19.90
N ILE A 67 0.78 -1.13 -19.06
CA ILE A 67 0.45 -0.58 -17.74
C ILE A 67 1.48 -1.01 -16.70
N PRO A 68 2.19 -0.10 -16.02
CA PRO A 68 3.13 -0.44 -14.95
C PRO A 68 2.42 -1.01 -13.71
N PHE A 69 3.16 -1.51 -12.74
CA PHE A 69 2.55 -1.94 -11.47
C PHE A 69 2.04 -0.74 -10.67
N HIS A 70 0.98 -0.97 -9.89
CA HIS A 70 0.48 0.01 -8.92
C HIS A 70 1.47 0.17 -7.76
N ALA A 71 2.48 1.00 -7.99
CA ALA A 71 3.68 1.12 -7.18
C ALA A 71 4.08 2.59 -7.00
N ARG A 72 4.85 2.86 -5.93
CA ARG A 72 5.31 4.21 -5.58
C ARG A 72 6.10 4.90 -6.70
N TRP A 73 6.80 4.13 -7.53
CA TRP A 73 7.64 4.63 -8.63
C TRP A 73 6.91 5.54 -9.60
N ARG A 74 5.60 5.33 -9.79
CA ARG A 74 4.78 6.16 -10.68
C ARG A 74 4.63 7.60 -10.20
N HIS A 75 4.81 7.84 -8.90
CA HIS A 75 4.70 9.15 -8.29
C HIS A 75 6.01 9.94 -8.26
N PHE A 76 7.16 9.33 -8.57
CA PHE A 76 8.46 10.04 -8.63
C PHE A 76 8.64 10.86 -9.93
N ARG A 77 7.53 11.37 -10.47
CA ARG A 77 7.53 12.13 -11.72
C ARG A 77 7.27 13.61 -11.45
N ALA A 78 8.01 14.47 -12.14
CA ALA A 78 7.81 15.91 -12.14
C ALA A 78 7.71 16.39 -13.59
N GLY A 79 6.48 16.61 -14.05
CA GLY A 79 6.20 16.85 -15.47
C GLY A 79 6.63 15.63 -16.32
N PRO A 80 7.46 15.82 -17.37
CA PRO A 80 7.92 14.71 -18.20
C PRO A 80 9.02 13.86 -17.55
N HIS A 81 9.68 14.35 -16.50
CA HIS A 81 10.86 13.71 -15.89
C HIS A 81 10.48 12.59 -14.93
N ASP A 82 11.20 11.47 -15.01
CA ASP A 82 11.15 10.37 -14.03
C ASP A 82 12.35 10.49 -13.09
N LEU A 83 12.16 11.23 -12.00
CA LEU A 83 13.23 11.58 -11.06
C LEU A 83 13.78 10.33 -10.35
N GLY A 84 12.94 9.32 -10.12
CA GLY A 84 13.35 8.07 -9.51
C GLY A 84 14.29 7.29 -10.42
N ALA A 85 13.94 7.16 -11.71
CA ALA A 85 14.81 6.54 -12.71
C ALA A 85 16.12 7.32 -12.88
N ASP A 86 16.05 8.65 -12.97
CA ASP A 86 17.22 9.53 -13.13
C ASP A 86 18.21 9.41 -11.95
N LEU A 87 17.71 9.22 -10.72
CA LEU A 87 18.52 8.97 -9.54
C LEU A 87 19.22 7.61 -9.62
N LEU A 88 18.46 6.53 -9.87
CA LEU A 88 18.98 5.17 -9.86
C LEU A 88 19.95 4.89 -11.02
N ALA A 89 19.78 5.56 -12.17
CA ALA A 89 20.67 5.44 -13.32
C ALA A 89 22.12 5.86 -13.02
N ARG A 90 22.35 6.67 -11.97
CA ARG A 90 23.68 7.11 -11.55
C ARG A 90 24.46 6.05 -10.78
N ILE A 91 23.79 4.99 -10.33
CA ILE A 91 24.38 3.94 -9.50
C ILE A 91 24.76 2.78 -10.41
N ALA A 92 26.06 2.54 -10.57
CA ALA A 92 26.57 1.52 -11.50
C ALA A 92 26.34 0.08 -11.01
N ASP A 93 26.60 -0.18 -9.73
CA ASP A 93 26.43 -1.52 -9.13
C ASP A 93 24.93 -1.88 -9.04
N PRO A 94 24.47 -2.97 -9.69
CA PRO A 94 23.08 -3.39 -9.63
C PRO A 94 22.58 -3.69 -8.21
N ALA A 95 23.45 -4.25 -7.36
CA ALA A 95 23.07 -4.58 -5.99
C ALA A 95 22.89 -3.30 -5.15
N GLU A 96 23.82 -2.33 -5.26
CA GLU A 96 23.65 -1.03 -4.61
C GLU A 96 22.46 -0.26 -5.14
N ARG A 97 22.21 -0.30 -6.45
CA ARG A 97 21.02 0.30 -7.05
C ARG A 97 19.74 -0.31 -6.46
N GLY A 98 19.70 -1.63 -6.27
CA GLY A 98 18.61 -2.34 -5.60
C GLY A 98 18.41 -1.90 -4.15
N ARG A 99 19.48 -1.82 -3.36
CA ARG A 99 19.43 -1.32 -1.97
C ARG A 99 18.94 0.13 -1.88
N THR A 100 19.49 1.03 -2.69
CA THR A 100 19.06 2.44 -2.74
C THR A 100 17.61 2.57 -3.18
N ALA A 101 17.17 1.77 -4.14
CA ALA A 101 15.77 1.74 -4.56
C ALA A 101 14.83 1.27 -3.44
N PHE A 102 15.24 0.28 -2.65
CA PHE A 102 14.51 -0.16 -1.46
C PHE A 102 14.48 0.92 -0.38
N ASP A 103 15.60 1.58 -0.09
CA ASP A 103 15.66 2.72 0.86
C ASP A 103 14.64 3.79 0.48
N LEU A 104 14.67 4.24 -0.78
CA LEU A 104 13.78 5.28 -1.30
C LEU A 104 12.31 4.83 -1.26
N ALA A 105 12.01 3.63 -1.77
CA ALA A 105 10.63 3.13 -1.84
C ALA A 105 10.02 2.99 -0.45
N ILE A 106 10.74 2.40 0.51
CA ILE A 106 10.28 2.20 1.88
C ILE A 106 10.02 3.56 2.55
N VAL A 107 11.01 4.46 2.58
CA VAL A 107 10.86 5.77 3.22
C VAL A 107 9.73 6.58 2.56
N SER A 108 9.65 6.58 1.24
CA SER A 108 8.64 7.36 0.52
C SER A 108 7.22 6.83 0.72
N VAL A 109 7.02 5.50 0.79
CA VAL A 109 5.70 4.90 1.10
C VAL A 109 5.27 5.25 2.53
N LEU A 110 6.17 5.20 3.51
CA LEU A 110 5.83 5.55 4.90
C LEU A 110 5.50 7.03 5.09
N LEU A 111 6.02 7.90 4.23
CA LEU A 111 5.71 9.33 4.23
C LEU A 111 4.40 9.67 3.49
N ASP A 112 3.77 8.71 2.81
CA ASP A 112 2.53 8.89 2.05
C ASP A 112 1.26 8.77 2.93
N ALA A 113 1.25 9.50 4.05
CA ALA A 113 0.17 9.43 5.06
C ALA A 113 -0.91 10.52 4.87
N GLY A 114 -1.37 10.72 3.63
CA GLY A 114 -2.40 11.73 3.27
C GLY A 114 -1.93 13.18 3.43
N ALA A 115 -1.99 13.97 2.35
CA ALA A 115 -1.48 15.36 2.38
C ALA A 115 -2.48 16.40 2.92
N GLY A 116 -3.75 16.03 3.07
CA GLY A 116 -4.84 17.00 3.13
C GLY A 116 -5.08 17.69 1.77
N MET A 117 -6.09 18.56 1.70
CA MET A 117 -6.47 19.24 0.45
C MET A 117 -5.66 20.52 0.19
N ALA A 118 -5.12 21.14 1.24
CA ALA A 118 -4.45 22.44 1.16
C ALA A 118 -2.97 22.33 0.76
N TRP A 119 -2.26 21.31 1.26
CA TRP A 119 -0.81 21.19 1.07
C TRP A 119 -0.40 21.09 -0.41
N ARG A 120 0.67 21.80 -0.77
CA ARG A 120 1.34 21.78 -2.07
C ARG A 120 2.84 21.62 -1.89
N TYR A 121 3.50 21.01 -2.87
CA TYR A 121 4.95 20.92 -2.95
C TYR A 121 5.44 21.55 -4.25
N ARG A 122 6.39 22.47 -4.16
CA ARG A 122 7.03 23.06 -5.33
C ARG A 122 8.43 22.49 -5.49
N ASP A 123 8.66 21.72 -6.55
CA ASP A 123 9.99 21.24 -6.87
C ASP A 123 10.82 22.37 -7.49
N ALA A 124 11.87 22.83 -6.80
CA ALA A 124 12.67 23.96 -7.26
C ALA A 124 13.41 23.69 -8.58
N ALA A 125 13.85 22.44 -8.79
CA ALA A 125 14.64 22.07 -9.96
C ALA A 125 13.80 22.05 -11.26
N THR A 126 12.56 21.58 -11.20
CA THR A 126 11.66 21.51 -12.37
C THR A 126 10.65 22.65 -12.43
N GLY A 127 10.44 23.39 -11.34
CA GLY A 127 9.42 24.44 -11.21
C GLY A 127 7.99 23.91 -11.07
N VAL A 128 7.78 22.59 -11.10
CA VAL A 128 6.47 21.95 -11.04
C VAL A 128 5.90 22.05 -9.62
N GLU A 129 4.61 22.36 -9.54
CA GLU A 129 3.84 22.30 -8.30
C GLU A 129 2.98 21.03 -8.28
N LEU A 130 3.07 20.30 -7.18
CA LEU A 130 2.45 18.99 -6.97
C LEU A 130 1.63 19.01 -5.68
N SER A 131 0.73 18.04 -5.54
CA SER A 131 -0.09 17.87 -4.35
C SER A 131 -0.34 16.39 -4.10
N LYS A 132 -0.98 16.04 -2.97
CA LYS A 132 -1.36 14.66 -2.65
C LYS A 132 -0.16 13.70 -2.74
N SER A 133 -0.39 12.43 -3.10
CA SER A 133 0.64 11.39 -3.10
C SER A 133 1.79 11.69 -4.06
N GLU A 134 1.52 12.35 -5.18
CA GLU A 134 2.52 12.79 -6.16
C GLU A 134 3.46 13.84 -5.56
N GLY A 135 2.93 14.84 -4.85
CA GLY A 135 3.75 15.83 -4.14
C GLY A 135 4.55 15.22 -2.99
N LEU A 136 3.95 14.33 -2.19
CA LEU A 136 4.65 13.65 -1.11
C LEU A 136 5.80 12.76 -1.64
N ALA A 137 5.63 12.17 -2.83
CA ALA A 137 6.66 11.36 -3.48
C ALA A 137 7.86 12.20 -3.88
N VAL A 138 7.63 13.32 -4.57
CA VAL A 138 8.73 14.19 -4.99
C VAL A 138 9.39 14.86 -3.78
N ALA A 139 8.64 15.29 -2.76
CA ALA A 139 9.23 15.83 -1.53
C ALA A 139 10.16 14.82 -0.83
N SER A 140 9.70 13.59 -0.64
CA SER A 140 10.52 12.52 -0.03
C SER A 140 11.72 12.15 -0.90
N LEU A 141 11.59 12.11 -2.22
CA LEU A 141 12.71 11.89 -3.14
C LEU A 141 13.74 13.02 -3.04
N ARG A 142 13.32 14.29 -3.02
CA ARG A 142 14.27 15.42 -2.89
C ARG A 142 14.99 15.43 -1.55
N MET A 143 14.29 15.08 -0.46
CA MET A 143 14.95 14.87 0.84
C MET A 143 15.99 13.76 0.77
N PHE A 144 15.68 12.67 0.05
CA PHE A 144 16.57 11.54 -0.13
C PHE A 144 17.81 11.89 -0.94
N GLU A 145 17.64 12.57 -2.08
CA GLU A 145 18.76 13.07 -2.91
C GLU A 145 19.65 14.06 -2.15
N ALA A 146 19.06 14.86 -1.26
CA ALA A 146 19.78 15.82 -0.43
C ALA A 146 20.47 15.18 0.81
N GLY A 147 20.41 13.85 0.97
CA GLY A 147 21.03 13.14 2.08
C GLY A 147 20.32 13.29 3.43
N ALA A 148 19.07 13.76 3.46
CA ALA A 148 18.36 14.02 4.72
C ALA A 148 18.17 12.76 5.58
N PHE A 149 18.16 11.58 4.95
CA PHE A 149 18.00 10.27 5.58
C PHE A 149 19.34 9.51 5.78
N ALA A 150 20.47 10.05 5.34
CA ALA A 150 21.78 9.41 5.46
C ALA A 150 22.55 9.93 6.69
N ASP A 151 23.38 9.08 7.29
CA ASP A 151 24.21 9.46 8.44
C ASP A 151 25.28 10.50 8.07
N ASP A 152 25.77 10.48 6.83
CA ASP A 152 26.74 11.46 6.30
C ASP A 152 26.10 12.77 5.84
N GLY A 153 24.76 12.83 5.81
CA GLY A 153 23.99 14.00 5.40
C GLY A 153 24.07 14.34 3.91
N VAL A 154 24.66 13.49 3.06
CA VAL A 154 24.87 13.78 1.62
C VAL A 154 24.57 12.62 0.69
N SER A 155 24.61 11.37 1.17
CA SER A 155 24.38 10.19 0.35
C SER A 155 22.89 9.96 0.08
N ALA A 156 22.58 9.51 -1.14
CA ALA A 156 21.22 9.08 -1.51
C ALA A 156 20.93 7.67 -0.97
N ARG A 157 20.81 7.55 0.35
CA ARG A 157 20.46 6.34 1.12
C ARG A 157 19.68 6.71 2.38
N ALA A 158 19.13 5.71 3.06
CA ALA A 158 18.44 5.90 4.34
C ALA A 158 19.06 5.06 5.45
N ASP A 159 19.87 5.65 6.32
CA ASP A 159 20.52 4.93 7.42
C ASP A 159 19.60 4.80 8.64
N ALA A 160 19.62 3.64 9.27
CA ALA A 160 18.74 3.36 10.41
C ALA A 160 18.98 4.33 11.58
N ALA A 161 20.22 4.73 11.84
CA ALA A 161 20.56 5.68 12.89
C ALA A 161 20.01 7.07 12.59
N ARG A 162 20.21 7.60 11.37
CA ARG A 162 19.60 8.87 10.95
C ARG A 162 18.08 8.83 10.98
N LEU A 163 17.45 7.75 10.48
CA LEU A 163 16.00 7.58 10.52
C LEU A 163 15.45 7.61 11.96
N ALA A 164 16.14 6.98 12.91
CA ALA A 164 15.78 6.98 14.33
C ALA A 164 15.80 8.39 14.96
N ALA A 165 16.62 9.30 14.42
CA ALA A 165 16.81 10.65 14.93
C ALA A 165 16.01 11.74 14.19
N LEU A 166 15.24 11.37 13.15
CA LEU A 166 14.44 12.35 12.40
C LEU A 166 13.32 12.93 13.23
N THR A 167 13.15 14.24 13.10
CA THR A 167 12.11 15.00 13.78
C THR A 167 11.00 15.41 12.83
N ALA A 168 9.83 15.75 13.39
CA ALA A 168 8.76 16.41 12.64
C ALA A 168 9.28 17.68 11.94
N GLY A 169 10.17 18.44 12.57
CA GLY A 169 10.79 19.64 11.99
C GLY A 169 11.65 19.36 10.75
N ASP A 170 12.37 18.24 10.71
CA ASP A 170 13.14 17.84 9.53
C ASP A 170 12.22 17.55 8.33
N ILE A 171 11.15 16.80 8.59
CA ILE A 171 10.13 16.50 7.58
C ILE A 171 9.42 17.79 7.14
N ALA A 172 9.07 18.68 8.08
CA ALA A 172 8.41 19.94 7.78
C ALA A 172 9.22 20.79 6.78
N ARG A 173 10.53 20.90 7.00
CA ARG A 173 11.42 21.65 6.09
C ARG A 173 11.47 21.00 4.71
N GLY A 174 11.67 19.68 4.64
CA GLY A 174 11.72 18.98 3.35
C GLY A 174 10.38 18.98 2.60
N PHE A 175 9.27 19.00 3.33
CA PHE A 175 7.90 19.01 2.77
C PHE A 175 7.33 20.43 2.65
N GLN A 176 8.14 21.47 2.90
CA GLN A 176 7.74 22.89 2.77
C GLN A 176 6.51 23.26 3.63
N VAL A 177 6.39 22.64 4.81
CA VAL A 177 5.25 22.85 5.71
C VAL A 177 5.37 24.21 6.42
N SER A 178 4.29 24.96 6.40
CA SER A 178 4.15 26.25 7.09
C SER A 178 2.68 26.48 7.47
N ASP A 179 2.39 27.58 8.19
CA ASP A 179 1.02 27.98 8.52
C ASP A 179 0.14 28.18 7.28
N THR A 180 0.73 28.60 6.16
CA THR A 180 0.05 28.80 4.87
C THR A 180 0.11 27.59 3.94
N ASN A 181 0.89 26.56 4.29
CA ASN A 181 1.01 25.30 3.56
C ASN A 181 0.98 24.10 4.54
N PRO A 182 -0.14 23.87 5.24
CA PRO A 182 -0.19 22.91 6.33
C PRO A 182 -0.24 21.47 5.82
N LEU A 183 0.55 20.59 6.44
CA LEU A 183 0.52 19.14 6.21
C LEU A 183 0.02 18.42 7.47
N VAL A 184 -1.03 17.61 7.33
CA VAL A 184 -1.59 16.82 8.43
C VAL A 184 -0.68 15.63 8.74
N GLY A 185 -0.54 15.26 10.02
CA GLY A 185 0.10 13.99 10.43
C GLY A 185 1.63 14.01 10.39
N LEU A 186 2.25 15.17 10.61
CA LEU A 186 3.72 15.33 10.59
C LEU A 186 4.42 14.52 11.69
N GLU A 187 3.89 14.56 12.92
CA GLU A 187 4.41 13.78 14.05
C GLU A 187 4.30 12.27 13.82
N GLY A 188 3.18 11.83 13.23
CA GLY A 188 2.98 10.43 12.87
C GLY A 188 4.02 9.93 11.87
N ARG A 189 4.36 10.75 10.86
CA ARG A 189 5.41 10.45 9.88
C ARG A 189 6.80 10.34 10.52
N ALA A 190 7.16 11.31 11.38
CA ALA A 190 8.44 11.27 12.10
C ALA A 190 8.54 10.04 13.00
N SER A 191 7.49 9.74 13.76
CA SER A 191 7.44 8.56 14.63
C SER A 191 7.57 7.26 13.83
N LEU A 192 6.94 7.17 12.66
CA LEU A 192 6.99 5.99 11.80
C LEU A 192 8.41 5.77 11.24
N LEU A 193 9.10 6.82 10.77
CA LEU A 193 10.49 6.73 10.35
C LEU A 193 11.43 6.39 11.51
N ALA A 194 11.19 6.94 12.70
CA ALA A 194 11.99 6.63 13.87
C ALA A 194 11.87 5.14 14.28
N ARG A 195 10.66 4.58 14.18
CA ARG A 195 10.41 3.14 14.39
C ARG A 195 11.05 2.29 13.30
N LEU A 196 11.07 2.74 12.05
CA LEU A 196 11.80 2.07 10.97
C LEU A 196 13.30 2.01 11.30
N GLY A 197 13.91 3.12 11.71
CA GLY A 197 15.32 3.16 12.13
C GLY A 197 15.62 2.25 13.32
N THR A 198 14.75 2.26 14.34
CA THR A 198 14.87 1.37 15.50
C THR A 198 14.74 -0.11 15.10
N THR A 199 13.76 -0.43 14.25
CA THR A 199 13.48 -1.80 13.79
C THR A 199 14.63 -2.35 12.93
N ALA A 200 15.15 -1.53 12.02
CA ALA A 200 16.29 -1.90 11.18
C ALA A 200 17.55 -2.11 12.02
N SER A 201 17.83 -1.23 12.98
CA SER A 201 18.99 -1.36 13.89
C SER A 201 18.91 -2.61 14.76
N ALA A 202 17.71 -3.00 15.20
CA ALA A 202 17.50 -4.18 16.04
C ALA A 202 17.54 -5.51 15.27
N ASN A 203 17.65 -5.49 13.94
CA ASN A 203 17.63 -6.66 13.08
C ASN A 203 18.78 -6.63 12.04
N PRO A 204 20.06 -6.58 12.48
CA PRO A 204 21.20 -6.46 11.59
C PRO A 204 21.39 -7.65 10.65
N GLN A 205 20.89 -8.85 11.02
CA GLN A 205 20.91 -10.03 10.18
C GLN A 205 20.07 -9.90 8.90
N VAL A 206 19.15 -8.93 8.85
CA VAL A 206 18.40 -8.57 7.63
C VAL A 206 18.90 -7.25 7.07
N PHE A 207 19.04 -6.22 7.91
CA PHE A 207 19.22 -4.84 7.43
C PHE A 207 20.69 -4.39 7.34
N ALA A 208 21.64 -5.20 7.79
CA ALA A 208 23.07 -4.87 7.86
C ALA A 208 23.98 -6.00 7.33
N THR A 209 23.50 -6.74 6.32
CA THR A 209 24.25 -7.87 5.74
C THR A 209 25.42 -7.43 4.86
N ARG A 210 25.43 -6.17 4.40
CA ARG A 210 26.45 -5.60 3.51
C ARG A 210 27.15 -4.37 4.09
N ASP A 211 26.39 -3.50 4.75
CA ASP A 211 26.85 -2.22 5.28
C ASP A 211 26.12 -1.88 6.60
N THR A 212 26.09 -0.60 6.99
CA THR A 212 25.36 -0.15 8.18
C THR A 212 23.87 -0.51 8.09
N PRO A 213 23.17 -0.74 9.22
CA PRO A 213 21.75 -1.06 9.18
C PRO A 213 20.96 -0.01 8.40
N ARG A 214 20.24 -0.45 7.36
CA ARG A 214 19.33 0.39 6.57
C ARG A 214 18.18 -0.41 5.96
N PRO A 215 17.03 0.21 5.64
CA PRO A 215 15.89 -0.48 5.03
C PRO A 215 16.26 -1.26 3.76
N GLY A 216 17.21 -0.74 2.98
CA GLY A 216 17.78 -1.34 1.79
C GLY A 216 18.35 -2.74 1.98
N GLY A 217 18.78 -3.11 3.19
CA GLY A 217 19.24 -4.49 3.46
C GLY A 217 18.17 -5.57 3.24
N LEU A 218 16.88 -5.20 3.27
CA LEU A 218 15.79 -6.11 2.90
C LEU A 218 15.91 -6.59 1.43
N PHE A 219 16.52 -5.80 0.54
CA PHE A 219 16.83 -6.21 -0.82
C PHE A 219 17.74 -7.45 -0.82
N ASP A 220 18.88 -7.39 -0.13
CA ASP A 220 19.83 -8.51 -0.05
C ASP A 220 19.18 -9.75 0.58
N HIS A 221 18.36 -9.54 1.62
CA HIS A 221 17.63 -10.62 2.28
C HIS A 221 16.67 -11.35 1.31
N LEU A 222 15.89 -10.61 0.52
CA LEU A 222 14.96 -11.20 -0.46
C LEU A 222 15.71 -11.79 -1.66
N ALA A 223 16.78 -11.14 -2.12
CA ALA A 223 17.63 -11.65 -3.19
C ALA A 223 18.26 -13.01 -2.84
N ALA A 224 18.66 -13.19 -1.58
CA ALA A 224 19.21 -14.46 -1.09
C ALA A 224 18.17 -15.61 -1.04
N GLN A 225 16.87 -15.30 -1.08
CA GLN A 225 15.79 -16.30 -1.14
C GLN A 225 15.41 -16.70 -2.57
N ALA A 226 15.98 -16.04 -3.59
CA ALA A 226 15.66 -16.33 -4.97
C ALA A 226 16.26 -17.68 -5.40
N GLU A 227 15.41 -18.61 -5.81
CA GLU A 227 15.82 -19.92 -6.32
C GLU A 227 15.92 -19.87 -7.84
N GLY A 228 17.11 -20.14 -8.39
CA GLY A 228 17.34 -20.03 -9.84
C GLY A 228 17.07 -18.64 -10.39
N GLY A 229 17.28 -17.58 -9.59
CA GLY A 229 17.01 -16.20 -9.96
C GLY A 229 15.52 -15.81 -9.96
N ARG A 230 14.66 -16.61 -9.31
CA ARG A 230 13.21 -16.39 -9.27
C ARG A 230 12.72 -16.24 -7.84
N LEU A 231 11.83 -15.28 -7.60
CA LEU A 231 11.25 -15.02 -6.28
C LEU A 231 9.73 -14.85 -6.38
N PRO A 232 8.91 -15.65 -5.68
CA PRO A 232 7.47 -15.42 -5.63
C PRO A 232 7.14 -14.07 -4.98
N ALA A 233 6.19 -13.32 -5.56
CA ALA A 233 5.78 -12.01 -5.03
C ALA A 233 5.27 -12.08 -3.57
N THR A 234 4.70 -13.21 -3.18
CA THR A 234 4.26 -13.46 -1.79
C THR A 234 5.42 -13.51 -0.79
N ALA A 235 6.63 -13.88 -1.22
CA ALA A 235 7.83 -13.84 -0.37
C ALA A 235 8.22 -12.40 -0.03
N ILE A 236 8.01 -11.46 -0.95
CA ILE A 236 8.25 -10.03 -0.72
C ILE A 236 7.33 -9.53 0.41
N LEU A 237 6.02 -9.80 0.31
CA LEU A 237 5.07 -9.42 1.37
C LEU A 237 5.38 -10.11 2.70
N ALA A 238 5.74 -11.39 2.66
CA ALA A 238 6.14 -12.11 3.88
C ALA A 238 7.36 -11.46 4.55
N GLY A 239 8.38 -11.08 3.78
CA GLY A 239 9.55 -10.35 4.28
C GLY A 239 9.20 -8.98 4.85
N VAL A 240 8.34 -8.22 4.16
CA VAL A 240 7.84 -6.92 4.65
C VAL A 240 7.08 -7.09 5.97
N LEU A 241 6.14 -8.03 6.05
CA LEU A 241 5.35 -8.24 7.27
C LEU A 241 6.20 -8.75 8.43
N ALA A 242 7.15 -9.66 8.16
CA ALA A 242 8.01 -10.24 9.18
C ALA A 242 9.01 -9.22 9.76
N HIS A 243 9.60 -8.36 8.92
CA HIS A 243 10.71 -7.50 9.33
C HIS A 243 10.34 -6.04 9.53
N LEU A 244 9.27 -5.57 8.88
CA LEU A 244 8.74 -4.21 9.05
C LEU A 244 7.43 -4.18 9.83
N GLY A 245 6.83 -5.33 10.19
CA GLY A 245 5.63 -5.38 11.03
C GLY A 245 5.67 -4.49 12.29
N PRO A 246 6.77 -4.46 13.07
CA PRO A 246 6.87 -3.65 14.28
C PRO A 246 6.81 -2.12 14.08
N ILE A 247 6.99 -1.61 12.86
CA ILE A 247 6.93 -0.15 12.63
C ILE A 247 5.51 0.40 12.79
N TRP A 248 4.52 -0.43 12.46
CA TRP A 248 3.13 -0.01 12.40
C TRP A 248 2.53 0.14 13.81
N PRO A 249 1.75 1.20 14.06
CA PRO A 249 0.94 1.26 15.27
C PRO A 249 -0.10 0.14 15.24
N SER A 250 0.12 -0.93 16.00
CA SER A 250 -0.79 -2.07 16.04
C SER A 250 -1.83 -1.90 17.13
N ARG A 251 -3.11 -1.90 16.74
CA ARG A 251 -4.24 -1.85 17.68
C ARG A 251 -4.68 -3.25 18.13
N VAL A 252 -4.34 -4.28 17.36
CA VAL A 252 -4.64 -5.68 17.65
C VAL A 252 -3.34 -6.46 17.83
N THR A 253 -3.27 -7.26 18.90
CA THR A 253 -2.19 -8.22 19.15
C THR A 253 -2.79 -9.60 19.39
N LEU A 254 -2.12 -10.64 18.91
CA LEU A 254 -2.51 -12.03 19.14
C LEU A 254 -1.27 -12.84 19.47
N GLY A 255 -1.28 -13.53 20.62
CA GLY A 255 -0.11 -14.31 21.06
C GLY A 255 1.17 -13.47 21.20
N GLY A 256 1.05 -12.19 21.55
CA GLY A 256 2.17 -11.25 21.66
C GLY A 256 2.67 -10.69 20.32
N ILE A 257 2.05 -11.05 19.19
CA ILE A 257 2.42 -10.58 17.85
C ILE A 257 1.46 -9.46 17.45
N ALA A 258 2.03 -8.31 17.09
CA ALA A 258 1.32 -7.20 16.48
C ALA A 258 0.83 -7.58 15.08
N LEU A 259 -0.46 -7.40 14.81
CA LEU A 259 -1.07 -7.74 13.52
C LEU A 259 -1.18 -6.55 12.56
N GLY A 260 -0.75 -5.35 12.96
CA GLY A 260 -0.76 -4.16 12.12
C GLY A 260 -2.18 -3.81 11.66
N ASP A 261 -2.38 -3.80 10.34
CA ASP A 261 -3.66 -3.50 9.71
C ASP A 261 -4.57 -4.75 9.70
N CYS A 262 -5.10 -5.07 10.87
CA CYS A 262 -6.02 -6.16 11.14
C CYS A 262 -7.11 -5.70 12.10
N TRP A 263 -8.36 -6.08 11.82
CA TRP A 263 -9.54 -5.57 12.54
C TRP A 263 -10.48 -6.67 12.97
N HIS A 264 -11.40 -6.31 13.87
CA HIS A 264 -12.44 -7.20 14.35
C HIS A 264 -13.69 -7.08 13.49
N HIS A 265 -14.32 -8.21 13.16
CA HIS A 265 -15.65 -8.27 12.59
C HIS A 265 -16.44 -9.44 13.18
N ALA A 266 -17.60 -9.15 13.76
CA ALA A 266 -18.36 -10.12 14.56
C ALA A 266 -18.82 -11.35 13.79
N LYS A 267 -18.93 -11.30 12.46
CA LYS A 267 -19.33 -12.44 11.61
C LYS A 267 -18.17 -13.22 11.00
N ILE A 268 -16.94 -12.75 11.12
CA ILE A 268 -15.79 -13.47 10.60
C ILE A 268 -15.46 -14.64 11.54
N ARG A 269 -15.51 -15.86 11.00
CA ARG A 269 -15.23 -17.10 11.74
C ARG A 269 -13.98 -17.80 11.20
N ALA A 270 -13.12 -18.22 12.13
CA ALA A 270 -11.87 -18.90 11.90
C ALA A 270 -11.82 -20.29 12.55
N GLY A 271 -12.53 -20.47 13.68
CA GLY A 271 -12.50 -21.72 14.44
C GLY A 271 -11.21 -21.94 15.24
N ASP A 272 -10.38 -20.90 15.38
CA ASP A 272 -9.12 -20.90 16.15
C ASP A 272 -8.97 -19.57 16.92
N ALA A 273 -7.77 -19.29 17.44
CA ALA A 273 -7.49 -18.07 18.19
C ALA A 273 -7.60 -16.77 17.36
N SER A 274 -7.74 -16.86 16.03
CA SER A 274 -7.96 -15.73 15.12
C SER A 274 -9.43 -15.44 14.83
N ASP A 275 -10.37 -16.04 15.57
CA ASP A 275 -11.81 -15.81 15.36
C ASP A 275 -12.17 -14.32 15.46
N GLY A 276 -13.01 -13.86 14.55
CA GLY A 276 -13.38 -12.45 14.44
C GLY A 276 -12.31 -11.55 13.82
N LEU A 277 -11.12 -12.04 13.46
CA LEU A 277 -10.06 -11.21 12.88
C LEU A 277 -10.02 -11.26 11.36
N ILE A 278 -9.90 -10.08 10.75
CA ILE A 278 -9.69 -9.88 9.31
C ILE A 278 -8.47 -8.99 9.07
N PRO A 279 -7.39 -9.52 8.45
CA PRO A 279 -6.22 -8.74 8.07
C PRO A 279 -6.43 -8.06 6.70
N PHE A 280 -5.82 -6.90 6.51
CA PHE A 280 -5.77 -6.20 5.22
C PHE A 280 -4.34 -5.87 4.78
N HIS A 281 -3.46 -5.49 5.72
CA HIS A 281 -2.05 -5.18 5.46
C HIS A 281 -1.84 -4.22 4.27
N LYS A 282 -2.75 -3.25 4.05
CA LYS A 282 -2.84 -2.52 2.77
C LYS A 282 -1.54 -1.80 2.41
N LEU A 283 -0.92 -1.09 3.35
CA LEU A 283 0.32 -0.37 3.07
C LEU A 283 1.52 -1.31 2.87
N SER A 284 1.62 -2.39 3.65
CA SER A 284 2.62 -3.44 3.44
C SER A 284 2.47 -4.13 2.07
N GLN A 285 1.23 -4.35 1.64
CA GLN A 285 0.89 -4.90 0.32
C GLN A 285 1.29 -3.94 -0.81
N TRP A 286 1.00 -2.65 -0.66
CA TRP A 286 1.40 -1.65 -1.65
C TRP A 286 2.92 -1.42 -1.70
N LEU A 287 3.58 -1.43 -0.54
CA LEU A 287 5.04 -1.43 -0.46
C LEU A 287 5.60 -2.63 -1.22
N SER A 288 5.03 -3.82 -1.04
CA SER A 288 5.48 -5.04 -1.73
C SER A 288 5.44 -4.89 -3.26
N TYR A 289 4.37 -4.29 -3.83
CA TYR A 289 4.35 -3.95 -5.26
C TYR A 289 5.48 -2.98 -5.66
N SER A 290 5.80 -2.03 -4.79
CA SER A 290 6.87 -1.05 -5.00
C SER A 290 8.28 -1.65 -4.91
N LEU A 291 8.43 -2.86 -4.38
CA LEU A 291 9.72 -3.56 -4.27
C LEU A 291 9.94 -4.57 -5.41
N ILE A 292 8.96 -4.80 -6.29
CA ILE A 292 9.09 -5.71 -7.44
C ILE A 292 10.05 -5.15 -8.49
N GLU A 293 9.79 -3.95 -9.01
CA GLU A 293 10.59 -3.36 -10.10
C GLU A 293 12.09 -3.23 -9.74
N PRO A 294 12.48 -2.89 -8.49
CA PRO A 294 13.88 -2.93 -8.07
C PRO A 294 14.53 -4.32 -8.08
N LEU A 295 13.81 -5.38 -7.70
CA LEU A 295 14.31 -6.76 -7.78
C LEU A 295 14.49 -7.20 -9.24
N GLU A 296 13.51 -6.89 -10.10
CA GLU A 296 13.58 -7.19 -11.53
C GLU A 296 14.74 -6.46 -12.21
N SER A 297 14.96 -5.19 -11.84
CA SER A 297 16.10 -4.39 -12.33
C SER A 297 17.47 -4.95 -11.91
N ALA A 298 17.51 -5.74 -10.83
CA ALA A 298 18.71 -6.46 -10.38
C ALA A 298 18.83 -7.88 -10.98
N GLY A 299 17.94 -8.25 -11.90
CA GLY A 299 17.96 -9.55 -12.58
C GLY A 299 17.20 -10.67 -11.86
N ILE A 300 16.44 -10.36 -10.81
CA ILE A 300 15.60 -11.34 -10.10
C ILE A 300 14.20 -11.31 -10.72
N THR A 301 13.79 -12.42 -11.33
CA THR A 301 12.44 -12.52 -11.89
C THR A 301 11.43 -12.72 -10.77
N VAL A 302 10.53 -11.75 -10.58
CA VAL A 302 9.43 -11.90 -9.63
C VAL A 302 8.29 -12.69 -10.27
N THR A 303 7.80 -13.72 -9.58
CA THR A 303 6.78 -14.66 -10.09
C THR A 303 5.50 -14.60 -9.26
N HIS A 304 4.41 -15.19 -9.77
CA HIS A 304 3.14 -15.32 -9.04
C HIS A 304 2.62 -14.01 -8.44
N ILE A 305 2.63 -12.93 -9.24
CA ILE A 305 2.20 -11.58 -8.78
C ILE A 305 0.74 -11.60 -8.29
N ASP A 306 -0.15 -12.39 -8.91
CA ASP A 306 -1.53 -12.60 -8.45
C ASP A 306 -1.64 -13.30 -7.07
N GLY A 307 -0.53 -13.82 -6.53
CA GLY A 307 -0.47 -14.27 -5.14
C GLY A 307 -0.67 -13.13 -4.14
N LEU A 308 -0.30 -11.90 -4.51
CA LEU A 308 -0.60 -10.67 -3.79
C LEU A 308 -2.06 -10.25 -3.95
N THR A 309 -2.56 -9.37 -3.07
CA THR A 309 -3.98 -8.96 -3.08
C THR A 309 -4.21 -7.57 -3.68
N GLY A 310 -5.48 -7.29 -3.97
CA GLY A 310 -5.95 -5.93 -4.20
C GLY A 310 -5.75 -5.03 -2.97
N LEU A 311 -5.85 -3.71 -3.17
CA LEU A 311 -5.70 -2.73 -2.10
C LEU A 311 -7.06 -2.18 -1.68
N PRO A 312 -7.49 -2.39 -0.42
CA PRO A 312 -8.76 -1.87 0.10
C PRO A 312 -8.66 -0.39 0.48
N GLU A 313 -8.24 0.42 -0.48
CA GLU A 313 -8.26 1.88 -0.37
C GLU A 313 -9.49 2.48 -1.04
N TYR A 314 -9.76 3.74 -0.71
CA TYR A 314 -11.06 4.35 -0.95
C TYR A 314 -11.35 4.60 -2.44
N ARG A 315 -10.36 4.61 -3.34
CA ARG A 315 -10.61 4.70 -4.78
C ARG A 315 -11.11 3.37 -5.32
N ASN A 316 -10.41 2.27 -5.01
CA ASN A 316 -10.87 0.93 -5.36
C ASN A 316 -12.22 0.59 -4.72
N GLY A 317 -12.39 0.86 -3.42
CA GLY A 317 -13.67 0.62 -2.75
C GLY A 317 -14.78 1.54 -3.27
N GLY A 318 -14.42 2.77 -3.65
CA GLY A 318 -15.35 3.76 -4.18
C GLY A 318 -15.91 3.37 -5.54
N LEU A 319 -15.12 2.73 -6.40
CA LEU A 319 -15.58 2.17 -7.68
C LEU A 319 -16.80 1.27 -7.48
N PHE A 320 -16.75 0.34 -6.53
CA PHE A 320 -17.84 -0.63 -6.33
C PHE A 320 -19.09 0.00 -5.73
N VAL A 321 -18.93 1.01 -4.87
CA VAL A 321 -20.07 1.79 -4.36
C VAL A 321 -20.69 2.63 -5.46
N ASP A 322 -19.87 3.33 -6.25
CA ASP A 322 -20.37 4.21 -7.28
C ASP A 322 -21.01 3.44 -8.45
N MET A 323 -20.48 2.28 -8.80
CA MET A 323 -21.09 1.42 -9.82
C MET A 323 -22.30 0.62 -9.32
N GLY A 324 -22.66 0.76 -8.05
CA GLY A 324 -23.82 0.09 -7.45
C GLY A 324 -23.61 -1.39 -7.17
N VAL A 325 -22.38 -1.90 -7.28
CA VAL A 325 -22.03 -3.27 -6.84
C VAL A 325 -22.21 -3.38 -5.33
N LEU A 326 -21.89 -2.30 -4.61
CA LEU A 326 -22.14 -2.15 -3.18
C LEU A 326 -23.14 -1.03 -2.95
N ALA A 327 -24.16 -1.28 -2.14
CA ALA A 327 -25.08 -0.24 -1.68
C ALA A 327 -25.12 -0.22 -0.15
N LEU A 328 -25.10 0.98 0.43
CA LEU A 328 -25.26 1.16 1.86
C LEU A 328 -26.70 0.82 2.26
N ARG A 329 -26.87 0.04 3.33
CA ARG A 329 -28.19 -0.19 3.94
C ARG A 329 -28.77 1.08 4.53
N ASP A 330 -27.92 1.91 5.13
CA ASP A 330 -28.24 3.25 5.58
C ASP A 330 -27.42 4.28 4.79
N PRO A 331 -28.03 5.00 3.82
CA PRO A 331 -27.34 6.04 3.07
C PRO A 331 -26.77 7.17 3.93
N ALA A 332 -27.35 7.46 5.10
CA ALA A 332 -26.84 8.52 5.98
C ALA A 332 -25.43 8.20 6.51
N ALA A 333 -25.11 6.91 6.66
CA ALA A 333 -23.80 6.44 7.12
C ALA A 333 -22.64 6.87 6.19
N ALA A 334 -22.91 7.18 4.92
CA ALA A 334 -21.91 7.68 3.97
C ALA A 334 -21.21 8.96 4.45
N THR A 335 -21.96 9.86 5.10
CA THR A 335 -21.48 11.19 5.54
C THR A 335 -21.05 11.22 6.99
N ALA A 336 -21.32 10.15 7.73
CA ALA A 336 -20.94 10.01 9.14
C ALA A 336 -19.41 9.97 9.31
N ALA A 337 -18.94 10.27 10.52
CA ALA A 337 -17.54 10.18 10.87
C ALA A 337 -17.17 8.72 11.17
N ASN A 338 -17.03 7.89 10.13
CA ASN A 338 -16.72 6.47 10.29
C ASN A 338 -15.26 6.26 10.67
N THR A 339 -14.98 5.64 11.82
CA THR A 339 -13.62 5.27 12.19
C THR A 339 -13.18 4.01 11.44
N VAL A 340 -11.87 3.82 11.33
CA VAL A 340 -11.25 2.71 10.59
C VAL A 340 -11.61 1.32 11.13
N ASP A 341 -11.98 1.23 12.42
CA ASP A 341 -12.41 0.03 13.13
C ASP A 341 -13.93 -0.19 13.11
N SER A 342 -14.70 0.73 12.52
CA SER A 342 -16.16 0.57 12.40
C SER A 342 -16.52 -0.61 11.50
N ALA A 343 -17.64 -1.28 11.81
CA ALA A 343 -18.13 -2.40 10.99
C ALA A 343 -18.31 -2.00 9.53
N LEU A 344 -18.83 -0.80 9.25
CA LEU A 344 -18.97 -0.28 7.90
C LEU A 344 -17.64 -0.24 7.15
N VAL A 345 -16.59 0.32 7.76
CA VAL A 345 -15.29 0.43 7.11
C VAL A 345 -14.64 -0.95 6.95
N VAL A 346 -14.74 -1.83 7.95
CA VAL A 346 -14.19 -3.19 7.87
C VAL A 346 -14.90 -4.03 6.80
N GLU A 347 -16.24 -3.97 6.72
CA GLU A 347 -17.03 -4.62 5.66
C GLU A 347 -16.64 -4.07 4.29
N TRP A 348 -16.57 -2.74 4.14
CA TRP A 348 -16.22 -2.10 2.87
C TRP A 348 -14.84 -2.54 2.38
N ARG A 349 -13.85 -2.59 3.27
CA ARG A 349 -12.48 -3.02 2.94
C ARG A 349 -12.42 -4.51 2.57
N GLY A 350 -13.10 -5.38 3.32
CA GLY A 350 -13.21 -6.81 3.01
C GLY A 350 -13.87 -7.07 1.65
N LEU A 351 -15.00 -6.41 1.40
CA LEU A 351 -15.67 -6.47 0.11
C LEU A 351 -14.79 -5.94 -1.02
N THR A 352 -14.07 -4.85 -0.80
CA THR A 352 -13.17 -4.27 -1.82
C THR A 352 -12.11 -5.27 -2.27
N VAL A 353 -11.42 -5.94 -1.33
CA VAL A 353 -10.41 -6.96 -1.69
C VAL A 353 -11.04 -8.08 -2.53
N ALA A 354 -12.17 -8.64 -2.06
CA ALA A 354 -12.81 -9.76 -2.75
C ALA A 354 -13.35 -9.37 -4.14
N LEU A 355 -13.91 -8.17 -4.27
CA LEU A 355 -14.43 -7.66 -5.54
C LEU A 355 -13.30 -7.30 -6.53
N LEU A 356 -12.12 -6.91 -6.05
CA LEU A 356 -10.93 -6.75 -6.90
C LEU A 356 -10.47 -8.09 -7.49
N ASP A 357 -10.49 -9.17 -6.70
CA ASP A 357 -10.22 -10.52 -7.21
C ASP A 357 -11.32 -10.98 -8.20
N ALA A 358 -12.58 -10.60 -7.96
CA ALA A 358 -13.70 -10.97 -8.85
C ALA A 358 -13.74 -10.18 -10.17
N ILE A 359 -13.35 -8.90 -10.17
CA ILE A 359 -13.37 -8.05 -11.38
C ILE A 359 -12.18 -8.30 -12.30
N ALA A 360 -11.02 -8.69 -11.75
CA ALA A 360 -9.80 -8.94 -12.52
C ALA A 360 -9.97 -9.92 -13.71
N PRO A 361 -10.58 -11.11 -13.56
CA PRO A 361 -10.82 -12.01 -14.69
C PRO A 361 -11.73 -11.41 -15.75
N LEU A 362 -12.75 -10.62 -15.35
CA LEU A 362 -13.66 -9.95 -16.28
C LEU A 362 -12.96 -8.88 -17.13
N VAL A 363 -12.03 -8.13 -16.52
CA VAL A 363 -11.21 -7.13 -17.20
C VAL A 363 -10.25 -7.82 -18.18
N ARG A 364 -9.55 -8.87 -17.73
CA ARG A 364 -8.63 -9.66 -18.56
C ARG A 364 -9.31 -10.25 -19.80
N GLN A 365 -10.49 -10.83 -19.62
CA GLN A 365 -11.29 -11.38 -20.72
C GLN A 365 -11.61 -10.33 -21.78
N ARG A 366 -12.02 -9.12 -21.37
CA ARG A 366 -12.34 -8.00 -22.28
C ARG A 366 -11.12 -7.42 -22.98
N LEU A 367 -9.94 -7.51 -22.35
CA LEU A 367 -8.67 -7.08 -22.93
C LEU A 367 -8.00 -8.18 -23.78
N GLY A 368 -8.45 -9.43 -23.67
CA GLY A 368 -7.82 -10.58 -24.33
C GLY A 368 -6.45 -10.94 -23.75
N LEU A 369 -6.23 -10.69 -22.45
CA LEU A 369 -4.95 -10.90 -21.77
C LEU A 369 -5.03 -12.03 -20.74
N SER A 370 -3.91 -12.74 -20.52
CA SER A 370 -3.80 -13.75 -19.46
C SER A 370 -3.51 -13.11 -18.09
N ALA A 371 -3.62 -13.90 -17.03
CA ALA A 371 -3.26 -13.47 -15.68
C ALA A 371 -1.76 -13.15 -15.54
N GLU A 372 -0.91 -13.90 -16.23
CA GLU A 372 0.55 -13.70 -16.24
C GLU A 372 0.95 -12.41 -16.95
N ALA A 373 0.31 -12.11 -18.09
CA ALA A 373 0.57 -10.88 -18.83
C ALA A 373 -0.03 -9.64 -18.14
N PHE A 374 -1.17 -9.81 -17.47
CA PHE A 374 -1.92 -8.72 -16.86
C PHE A 374 -2.31 -9.03 -15.40
N PRO A 375 -1.33 -9.10 -14.48
CA PRO A 375 -1.58 -9.42 -13.09
C PRO A 375 -2.41 -8.33 -12.40
N LEU A 376 -2.97 -8.66 -11.24
CA LEU A 376 -3.89 -7.79 -10.47
C LEU A 376 -3.28 -6.40 -10.26
N ALA A 377 -1.97 -6.32 -9.99
CA ALA A 377 -1.24 -5.07 -9.86
C ALA A 377 -1.41 -4.08 -11.03
N ARG A 378 -1.54 -4.59 -12.27
CA ARG A 378 -1.79 -3.77 -13.47
C ARG A 378 -3.27 -3.41 -13.64
N VAL A 379 -4.18 -4.30 -13.22
CA VAL A 379 -5.62 -4.01 -13.13
C VAL A 379 -5.89 -2.86 -12.15
N LEU A 380 -5.10 -2.75 -11.08
CA LEU A 380 -5.21 -1.66 -10.11
C LEU A 380 -4.79 -0.32 -10.71
N GLU A 381 -3.53 -0.20 -11.18
CA GLU A 381 -2.91 1.07 -11.59
C GLU A 381 -3.70 1.79 -12.69
N GLY A 382 -3.82 1.15 -13.85
CA GLY A 382 -4.50 1.74 -15.00
C GLY A 382 -6.02 1.56 -14.97
N GLY A 383 -6.54 0.74 -14.05
CA GLY A 383 -7.92 0.29 -14.07
C GLY A 383 -8.73 0.75 -12.86
N THR A 384 -8.89 -0.12 -11.86
CA THR A 384 -9.89 0.08 -10.79
C THR A 384 -9.62 1.36 -9.98
N TRP A 385 -8.35 1.67 -9.71
CA TRP A 385 -7.98 2.87 -8.96
C TRP A 385 -8.27 4.15 -9.77
N ALA A 386 -7.91 4.15 -11.05
CA ALA A 386 -8.16 5.27 -11.96
C ALA A 386 -9.66 5.47 -12.23
N ALA A 387 -10.41 4.38 -12.39
CA ALA A 387 -11.86 4.39 -12.59
C ALA A 387 -12.59 4.93 -11.34
N GLY A 388 -12.22 4.46 -10.14
CA GLY A 388 -12.74 5.01 -8.89
C GLY A 388 -12.40 6.50 -8.71
N ARG A 389 -11.21 6.94 -9.13
CA ARG A 389 -10.83 8.36 -9.13
C ARG A 389 -11.65 9.19 -10.12
N ARG A 390 -11.97 8.66 -11.30
CA ARG A 390 -12.85 9.30 -12.29
C ARG A 390 -14.27 9.46 -11.75
N LEU A 391 -14.90 8.38 -11.31
CA LEU A 391 -16.26 8.41 -10.76
C LEU A 391 -16.37 9.34 -9.55
N ALA A 392 -15.32 9.37 -8.72
CA ALA A 392 -15.29 10.27 -7.58
C ALA A 392 -15.44 11.75 -7.99
N ARG A 393 -14.76 12.17 -9.05
CA ARG A 393 -14.83 13.54 -9.58
C ARG A 393 -16.13 13.83 -10.33
N GLU A 394 -16.69 12.83 -11.00
CA GLU A 394 -17.95 12.97 -11.72
C GLU A 394 -19.15 13.13 -10.77
N ARG A 395 -19.06 12.56 -9.56
CA ARG A 395 -20.18 12.50 -8.60
C ARG A 395 -20.07 13.45 -7.42
N ARG A 396 -18.88 13.97 -7.11
CA ARG A 396 -18.64 14.86 -5.97
C ARG A 396 -17.67 15.97 -6.37
N ASP A 397 -18.03 17.22 -6.05
CA ASP A 397 -17.25 18.41 -6.38
C ASP A 397 -15.84 18.39 -5.79
N ASP A 398 -15.67 17.80 -4.61
CA ASP A 398 -14.36 17.67 -3.94
C ASP A 398 -13.53 16.49 -4.47
N GLY A 399 -14.11 15.62 -5.31
CA GLY A 399 -13.49 14.38 -5.79
C GLY A 399 -13.16 13.39 -4.67
N GLY A 400 -13.84 13.51 -3.52
CA GLY A 400 -13.68 12.67 -2.34
C GLY A 400 -14.31 11.27 -2.49
N PRO A 401 -14.07 10.36 -1.53
CA PRO A 401 -14.67 9.03 -1.54
C PRO A 401 -16.18 9.08 -1.28
N PRO A 402 -16.95 8.05 -1.69
CA PRO A 402 -18.38 7.94 -1.38
C PRO A 402 -18.68 7.72 0.10
N ILE A 403 -17.70 7.27 0.89
CA ILE A 403 -17.83 7.03 2.32
C ILE A 403 -16.75 7.84 3.03
N ARG A 404 -17.19 8.71 3.95
CA ARG A 404 -16.29 9.51 4.78
C ARG A 404 -15.67 8.63 5.86
N VAL A 405 -14.34 8.57 5.88
CA VAL A 405 -13.55 7.86 6.90
C VAL A 405 -12.73 8.87 7.69
N VAL A 406 -12.74 8.74 9.02
CA VAL A 406 -11.83 9.44 9.92
C VAL A 406 -10.49 8.72 9.85
N SER A 407 -9.59 9.23 9.00
CA SER A 407 -8.23 8.70 8.87
C SER A 407 -7.26 9.46 9.77
N ASP A 408 -6.39 8.73 10.45
CA ASP A 408 -5.20 9.25 11.14
C ASP A 408 -3.93 9.18 10.27
N GLY A 409 -4.09 8.82 8.99
CA GLY A 409 -3.00 8.65 8.03
C GLY A 409 -2.35 7.26 8.03
N THR A 410 -2.85 6.30 8.81
CA THR A 410 -2.21 4.97 8.95
C THR A 410 -2.91 3.82 8.21
N VAL A 411 -4.13 4.01 7.70
CA VAL A 411 -4.98 2.90 7.19
C VAL A 411 -5.44 3.08 5.73
N PHE A 412 -5.39 4.31 5.17
CA PHE A 412 -5.96 4.63 3.86
C PHE A 412 -5.00 5.38 2.94
#